data_AF-A0A150XBK2-F1
#
_entry.id   AF-A0A150XBK2-F1
#
_cell.length_a   1.000
_cell.length_b   1.000
_cell.length_c   1.000
_cell.angle_alpha   90.00
_cell.angle_beta   90.00
_cell.angle_gamma   90.00
#
_symmetry.space_group_name_H-M   'P 1'
#
loop_
_entity.id
_entity.type
_entity.pdbx_description
1 polymer ?
#
loop_
_entity_poly.entity_id
_entity_poly.type
_entity_poly.pdbx_seq_one_letter_code
_entity_poly.pdbx_strand_id
1 'polypeptide(L)'
;MKRLTFLLVLFASCSFIANAQQKEDPRRYIDSAVHYMDLEQYSKADGYFMAALDKIDVLSADFCFYFGKNSYYMNKHTQSIDWLNKYLELKGSRGQFSKETLNLLELAEEAFRNNRGTTSSADVNSKFFYLNTIKCDSDDLITCPVCKGDDVITTKNRFGETLYKTCPYSHNGVLTCVEFNLLIQGNLKPKNK
;
A
#
# COMPACT_ATOMS: atom_id res chain seq x y z
N MET A 1 70.14 18.20 25.82
CA MET A 1 69.06 17.93 26.79
C MET A 1 67.74 18.50 26.28
N LYS A 2 66.79 17.60 25.98
CA LYS A 2 65.34 17.74 26.21
C LYS A 2 64.59 18.97 25.66
N ARG A 3 64.71 19.36 24.39
CA ARG A 3 63.74 20.31 23.79
C ARG A 3 63.31 20.04 22.33
N LEU A 4 63.80 18.98 21.69
CA LEU A 4 63.53 18.72 20.26
C LEU A 4 62.91 17.35 19.97
N THR A 5 62.21 16.77 20.95
CA THR A 5 61.53 15.47 20.81
C THR A 5 60.06 15.52 21.27
N PHE A 6 59.46 16.71 21.35
CA PHE A 6 58.06 16.88 21.75
C PHE A 6 57.13 17.32 20.61
N LEU A 7 57.66 17.69 19.44
CA LEU A 7 56.87 18.19 18.30
C LEU A 7 56.47 17.11 17.29
N LEU A 8 57.01 15.89 17.38
CA LEU A 8 56.72 14.79 16.45
C LEU A 8 55.70 13.77 16.97
N VAL A 9 55.19 13.94 18.20
CA VAL A 9 54.18 13.02 18.80
C VAL A 9 52.76 13.62 18.75
N LEU A 10 52.61 14.92 18.48
CA LEU A 10 51.30 15.58 18.42
C LEU A 10 50.58 15.49 17.06
N PHE A 11 51.25 14.99 16.02
CA PHE A 11 50.67 14.79 14.69
C PHE A 11 50.26 13.34 14.38
N ALA A 12 50.32 12.44 15.38
CA ALA A 12 50.04 11.01 15.19
C ALA A 12 48.68 10.54 15.74
N SER A 13 47.83 11.44 16.25
CA SER A 13 46.59 11.06 16.95
C SER A 13 45.31 11.74 16.44
N CYS A 14 45.24 12.07 15.14
CA CYS A 14 44.02 12.57 14.51
C CYS A 14 43.65 11.80 13.23
N SER A 15 43.75 10.47 13.27
CA SER A 15 43.07 9.59 12.32
C SER A 15 41.83 8.99 12.99
N PHE A 16 40.96 9.84 13.56
CA PHE A 16 39.59 9.43 13.83
C PHE A 16 38.89 9.37 12.48
N ILE A 17 38.89 8.18 11.87
CA ILE A 17 37.99 7.88 10.75
C ILE A 17 36.58 7.94 11.34
N ALA A 18 35.93 9.09 11.20
CA ALA A 18 34.49 9.19 11.36
C ALA A 18 33.87 8.35 10.23
N ASN A 19 33.62 7.07 10.49
CA ASN A 19 32.70 6.28 9.69
C ASN A 19 31.31 6.86 9.91
N ALA A 20 30.98 7.95 9.22
CA ALA A 20 29.61 8.38 9.04
C ALA A 20 28.92 7.20 8.34
N GLN A 21 28.13 6.42 9.09
CA GLN A 21 27.28 5.38 8.52
C GLN A 21 26.36 6.07 7.52
N GLN A 22 26.70 5.97 6.24
CA GLN A 22 25.84 6.45 5.16
C GLN A 22 24.57 5.61 5.24
N LYS A 23 23.51 6.18 5.81
CA LYS A 23 22.21 5.55 5.91
C LYS A 23 21.77 5.22 4.48
N GLU A 24 21.70 3.93 4.17
CA GLU A 24 21.30 3.45 2.85
C GLU A 24 19.92 4.01 2.51
N ASP A 25 19.77 4.62 1.34
CA ASP A 25 18.48 5.12 0.87
C ASP A 25 17.55 3.92 0.61
N PRO A 26 16.47 3.76 1.38
CA PRO A 26 15.56 2.62 1.23
C PRO A 26 14.91 2.54 -0.16
N ARG A 27 14.88 3.63 -0.93
CA ARG A 27 14.33 3.64 -2.30
C ARG A 27 15.13 2.77 -3.26
N ARG A 28 16.40 2.48 -2.97
CA ARG A 28 17.24 1.56 -3.76
C ARG A 28 16.68 0.13 -3.82
N TYR A 29 15.90 -0.27 -2.82
CA TYR A 29 15.19 -1.56 -2.86
C TYR A 29 14.14 -1.57 -3.97
N ILE A 30 13.44 -0.46 -4.20
CA ILE A 30 12.46 -0.34 -5.29
C ILE A 30 13.18 -0.40 -6.65
N ASP A 31 14.26 0.35 -6.82
CA ASP A 31 15.05 0.32 -8.06
C ASP A 31 15.56 -1.09 -8.38
N SER A 32 16.04 -1.81 -7.35
CA SER A 32 16.50 -3.20 -7.48
C SER A 32 15.34 -4.14 -7.81
N ALA A 33 14.17 -3.93 -7.21
CA ALA A 33 12.98 -4.73 -7.48
C ALA A 33 12.52 -4.58 -8.95
N VAL A 34 12.44 -3.35 -9.44
CA VAL A 34 12.08 -3.07 -10.85
C VAL A 34 13.11 -3.67 -11.79
N HIS A 35 14.41 -3.51 -11.50
CA HIS A 35 15.47 -4.14 -12.29
C HIS A 35 15.30 -5.66 -12.41
N TYR A 36 15.05 -6.37 -11.31
CA TYR A 36 14.84 -7.82 -11.36
C TYR A 36 13.52 -8.23 -12.00
N MET A 37 12.49 -7.38 -11.91
CA MET A 37 11.22 -7.60 -12.61
C MET A 37 11.40 -7.46 -14.13
N ASP A 38 12.20 -6.50 -14.60
CA ASP A 38 12.54 -6.33 -16.03
C ASP A 38 13.35 -7.51 -16.59
N LEU A 39 14.07 -8.22 -15.71
CA LEU A 39 14.75 -9.47 -16.02
C LEU A 39 13.85 -10.71 -15.88
N GLU A 40 12.55 -10.54 -15.65
CA GLU A 40 11.55 -11.59 -15.38
C GLU A 40 11.87 -12.46 -14.15
N GLN A 41 12.77 -11.99 -13.27
CA GLN A 41 13.14 -12.67 -12.03
C GLN A 41 12.16 -12.29 -10.90
N TYR A 42 10.87 -12.59 -11.09
CA TYR A 42 9.78 -12.09 -10.25
C TYR A 42 9.90 -12.45 -8.77
N SER A 43 10.37 -13.66 -8.45
CA SER A 43 10.61 -14.08 -7.06
C SER A 43 11.71 -13.26 -6.38
N LYS A 44 12.75 -12.91 -7.13
CA LYS A 44 13.83 -12.06 -6.62
C LYS A 44 13.37 -10.61 -6.46
N ALA A 45 12.64 -10.10 -7.45
CA ALA A 45 12.02 -8.77 -7.38
C ALA A 45 11.08 -8.64 -6.16
N ASP A 46 10.26 -9.67 -5.90
CA ASP A 46 9.38 -9.75 -4.73
C ASP A 46 10.15 -9.59 -3.41
N GLY A 47 11.29 -10.25 -3.27
CA GLY A 47 12.16 -10.08 -2.09
C GLY A 47 12.59 -8.63 -1.86
N TYR A 48 12.91 -7.90 -2.94
CA TYR A 48 13.26 -6.47 -2.85
C TYR A 48 12.03 -5.58 -2.57
N PHE A 49 10.87 -5.86 -3.16
CA PHE A 49 9.63 -5.14 -2.84
C PHE A 49 9.23 -5.33 -1.36
N MET A 50 9.36 -6.54 -0.83
CA MET A 50 9.10 -6.84 0.57
C MET A 50 10.10 -6.15 1.50
N ALA A 51 11.39 -6.06 1.11
CA ALA A 51 12.37 -5.28 1.86
C ALA A 51 12.07 -3.76 1.83
N ALA A 52 11.57 -3.23 0.71
CA ALA A 52 11.13 -1.85 0.60
C ALA A 52 9.94 -1.57 1.53
N LEU A 53 8.96 -2.48 1.62
CA LEU A 53 7.82 -2.38 2.53
C LEU A 53 8.20 -2.34 4.01
N ASP A 54 9.36 -2.90 4.37
CA ASP A 54 9.86 -2.88 5.74
C ASP A 54 10.57 -1.56 6.10
N LYS A 55 11.13 -0.87 5.09
CA LYS A 55 12.07 0.24 5.30
C LYS A 55 11.54 1.61 4.86
N ILE A 56 10.41 1.66 4.15
CA ILE A 56 9.83 2.87 3.59
C ILE A 56 8.48 3.14 4.22
N ASP A 57 8.36 4.28 4.90
CA ASP A 57 7.12 4.69 5.57
C ASP A 57 6.03 5.15 4.57
N VAL A 58 6.44 5.81 3.47
CA VAL A 58 5.54 6.35 2.46
C VAL A 58 5.92 5.85 1.08
N LEU A 59 5.08 5.00 0.51
CA LEU A 59 5.30 4.39 -0.80
C LEU A 59 4.69 5.24 -1.92
N SER A 60 5.36 5.26 -3.08
CA SER A 60 4.87 5.98 -4.25
C SER A 60 3.75 5.20 -4.96
N ALA A 61 2.99 5.89 -5.81
CA ALA A 61 2.05 5.20 -6.70
C ALA A 61 2.80 4.21 -7.61
N ASP A 62 3.96 4.58 -8.14
CA ASP A 62 4.74 3.71 -9.03
C ASP A 62 5.14 2.40 -8.33
N PHE A 63 5.47 2.45 -7.03
CA PHE A 63 5.66 1.23 -6.23
C PHE A 63 4.42 0.33 -6.28
N CYS A 64 3.23 0.89 -6.09
CA CYS A 64 1.99 0.12 -6.11
C CYS A 64 1.78 -0.56 -7.47
N PHE A 65 2.05 0.15 -8.57
CA PHE A 65 1.98 -0.42 -9.91
C PHE A 65 2.98 -1.57 -10.11
N TYR A 66 4.26 -1.33 -9.85
CA TYR A 66 5.31 -2.32 -10.11
C TYR A 66 5.18 -3.54 -9.20
N PHE A 67 4.84 -3.33 -7.92
CA PHE A 67 4.67 -4.45 -7.01
C PHE A 67 3.43 -5.27 -7.38
N GLY A 68 2.30 -4.62 -7.70
CA GLY A 68 1.10 -5.30 -8.18
C GLY A 68 1.35 -6.10 -9.46
N LYS A 69 2.07 -5.52 -10.44
CA LYS A 69 2.48 -6.20 -11.68
C LYS A 69 3.36 -7.42 -11.39
N ASN A 70 4.34 -7.30 -10.51
CA ASN A 70 5.18 -8.44 -10.10
C ASN A 70 4.34 -9.56 -9.47
N SER A 71 3.42 -9.20 -8.57
CA SER A 71 2.51 -10.15 -7.92
C SER A 71 1.65 -10.91 -8.92
N TYR A 72 1.18 -10.26 -9.98
CA TYR A 72 0.44 -10.92 -11.06
C TYR A 72 1.27 -12.04 -11.71
N TYR A 73 2.51 -11.75 -12.11
CA TYR A 73 3.39 -12.74 -12.74
C TYR A 73 3.82 -13.86 -11.79
N MET A 74 3.71 -13.65 -10.49
CA MET A 74 3.89 -14.70 -9.47
C MET A 74 2.61 -15.49 -9.15
N ASN A 75 1.52 -15.28 -9.88
CA ASN A 75 0.19 -15.83 -9.60
C ASN A 75 -0.37 -15.45 -8.21
N LYS A 76 0.15 -14.39 -7.58
CA LYS A 76 -0.37 -13.83 -6.33
C LYS A 76 -1.51 -12.85 -6.64
N HIS A 77 -2.59 -13.36 -7.23
CA HIS A 77 -3.63 -12.52 -7.84
C HIS A 77 -4.32 -11.57 -6.85
N THR A 78 -4.60 -11.99 -5.62
CA THR A 78 -5.17 -11.11 -4.59
C THR A 78 -4.27 -9.90 -4.32
N GLN A 79 -2.98 -10.16 -4.08
CA GLN A 79 -1.99 -9.09 -3.84
C GLN A 79 -1.87 -8.16 -5.06
N SER A 80 -1.87 -8.74 -6.26
CA SER A 80 -1.89 -7.95 -7.50
C SER A 80 -3.08 -7.00 -7.53
N ILE A 81 -4.29 -7.51 -7.26
CA ILE A 81 -5.52 -6.72 -7.30
C ILE A 81 -5.45 -5.55 -6.30
N ASP A 82 -5.01 -5.81 -5.07
CA ASP A 82 -4.94 -4.81 -4.00
C ASP A 82 -4.02 -3.65 -4.39
N TRP A 83 -2.79 -3.94 -4.82
CA TRP A 83 -1.81 -2.90 -5.18
C TRP A 83 -2.16 -2.15 -6.46
N LEU A 84 -2.71 -2.83 -7.46
CA LEU A 84 -3.13 -2.19 -8.71
C LEU A 84 -4.35 -1.28 -8.50
N ASN A 85 -5.29 -1.67 -7.63
CA ASN A 85 -6.38 -0.77 -7.23
C ASN A 85 -5.84 0.46 -6.49
N LYS A 86 -4.85 0.30 -5.60
CA LYS A 86 -4.21 1.44 -4.93
C LYS A 86 -3.54 2.40 -5.91
N TYR A 87 -2.92 1.88 -6.97
CA TYR A 87 -2.38 2.74 -8.03
C TYR A 87 -3.48 3.61 -8.67
N LEU A 88 -4.62 3.02 -9.03
CA LEU A 88 -5.73 3.75 -9.64
C LEU A 88 -6.36 4.74 -8.68
N GLU A 89 -6.44 4.44 -7.38
CA GLU A 89 -6.87 5.37 -6.34
C GLU A 89 -5.98 6.62 -6.32
N LEU A 90 -4.65 6.44 -6.38
CA LEU A 90 -3.68 7.53 -6.27
C LEU A 90 -3.51 8.34 -7.57
N LYS A 91 -3.64 7.71 -8.74
CA LYS A 91 -3.33 8.33 -10.05
C LYS A 91 -4.54 8.54 -10.96
N GLY A 92 -5.67 7.90 -10.65
CA GLY A 92 -6.87 7.91 -11.48
C GLY A 92 -6.66 7.24 -12.84
N SER A 93 -7.62 7.42 -13.75
CA SER A 93 -7.62 6.80 -15.08
C SER A 93 -6.65 7.44 -16.10
N ARG A 94 -5.96 8.51 -15.73
CA ARG A 94 -5.01 9.27 -16.58
C ARG A 94 -3.56 9.18 -16.12
N GLY A 95 -3.26 8.33 -15.14
CA GLY A 95 -1.91 8.04 -14.71
C GLY A 95 -1.10 7.35 -15.81
N GLN A 96 0.23 7.49 -15.73
CA GLN A 96 1.20 6.91 -16.68
C GLN A 96 0.93 5.43 -16.98
N PHE A 97 0.58 4.66 -15.97
CA PHE A 97 0.38 3.21 -16.06
C PHE A 97 -1.11 2.82 -16.02
N SER A 98 -2.06 3.76 -15.94
CA SER A 98 -3.47 3.44 -15.67
C SER A 98 -4.09 2.49 -16.68
N LYS A 99 -3.73 2.60 -17.97
CA LYS A 99 -4.21 1.69 -19.01
C LYS A 99 -3.68 0.26 -18.80
N GLU A 100 -2.41 0.12 -18.43
CA GLU A 100 -1.80 -1.17 -18.15
C GLU A 100 -2.35 -1.77 -16.85
N THR A 101 -2.52 -0.94 -15.81
CA THR A 101 -3.13 -1.31 -14.53
C THR A 101 -4.53 -1.89 -14.72
N LEU A 102 -5.38 -1.26 -15.54
CA LEU A 102 -6.74 -1.75 -15.81
C LEU A 102 -6.73 -3.12 -16.51
N ASN A 103 -5.81 -3.32 -17.46
CA ASN A 103 -5.64 -4.62 -18.13
C ASN A 103 -5.17 -5.70 -17.14
N LEU A 104 -4.12 -5.41 -16.37
CA LEU A 104 -3.62 -6.33 -15.35
C LEU A 104 -4.67 -6.66 -14.29
N LEU A 105 -5.52 -5.70 -13.90
CA LEU A 105 -6.65 -5.94 -13.00
C LEU A 105 -7.66 -6.92 -13.60
N GLU A 106 -8.07 -6.71 -14.86
CA GLU A 106 -8.99 -7.61 -15.54
C GLU A 106 -8.45 -9.06 -15.55
N LEU A 107 -7.17 -9.22 -15.93
CA LEU A 107 -6.49 -10.52 -15.94
C LEU A 107 -6.35 -11.13 -14.55
N ALA A 108 -5.93 -10.35 -13.56
CA ALA A 108 -5.74 -10.83 -12.18
C ALA A 108 -7.07 -11.25 -11.55
N GLU A 109 -8.13 -10.48 -11.77
CA GLU A 109 -9.47 -10.80 -11.27
C GLU A 109 -10.05 -12.03 -11.96
N GLU A 110 -9.86 -12.18 -13.27
CA GLU A 110 -10.26 -13.39 -13.99
C GLU A 110 -9.53 -14.63 -13.45
N ALA A 111 -8.20 -14.55 -13.32
CA ALA A 111 -7.41 -15.63 -12.75
C ALA A 111 -7.81 -15.95 -11.31
N PHE A 112 -8.11 -14.93 -10.49
CA PHE A 112 -8.63 -15.11 -9.14
C PHE A 112 -9.99 -15.82 -9.14
N ARG A 113 -10.92 -15.44 -10.02
CA ARG A 113 -12.25 -16.08 -10.15
C ARG A 113 -12.13 -17.54 -10.55
N ASN A 114 -11.24 -17.85 -11.49
CA ASN A 114 -11.03 -19.18 -12.03
C ASN A 114 -10.33 -20.12 -11.03
N ASN A 115 -9.53 -19.56 -10.12
CA ASN A 115 -8.78 -20.31 -9.11
C ASN A 115 -9.45 -20.38 -7.72
N ARG A 116 -10.74 -20.03 -7.59
CA ARG A 116 -11.50 -20.04 -6.32
C ARG A 116 -11.54 -21.40 -5.58
N GLY A 117 -11.08 -22.49 -6.20
CA GLY A 117 -10.94 -23.82 -5.58
C GLY A 117 -9.59 -24.10 -4.92
N THR A 118 -8.57 -23.28 -5.15
CA THR A 118 -7.27 -23.36 -4.46
C THR A 118 -7.13 -22.14 -3.58
N THR A 119 -7.44 -22.31 -2.30
CA THR A 119 -7.08 -21.35 -1.26
C THR A 119 -5.55 -21.30 -1.20
N SER A 120 -4.92 -20.51 -2.06
CA SER A 120 -3.53 -20.11 -1.87
C SER A 120 -3.55 -19.22 -0.63
N SER A 121 -3.24 -19.84 0.50
CA SER A 121 -2.85 -19.22 1.75
C SER A 121 -1.57 -18.40 1.55
N ALA A 122 -1.63 -17.37 0.73
CA ALA A 122 -0.71 -16.27 0.81
C ALA A 122 -1.35 -15.33 1.81
N ASP A 123 -0.97 -15.54 3.07
CA ASP A 123 -0.97 -14.59 4.17
C ASP A 123 -1.32 -13.19 3.65
N VAL A 124 -2.62 -12.85 3.70
CA VAL A 124 -3.15 -11.58 3.24
C VAL A 124 -2.39 -10.56 4.05
N ASN A 125 -1.39 -9.94 3.43
CA ASN A 125 -0.41 -9.11 4.10
C ASN A 125 -1.16 -8.01 4.83
N SER A 126 -1.42 -8.28 6.10
CA SER A 126 -2.28 -7.50 6.96
C SER A 126 -1.74 -6.07 7.10
N LYS A 127 -0.44 -5.88 6.80
CA LYS A 127 0.24 -4.59 6.68
C LYS A 127 -0.42 -3.64 5.66
N PHE A 128 -1.02 -4.14 4.58
CA PHE A 128 -1.69 -3.30 3.56
C PHE A 128 -2.94 -2.59 4.11
N PHE A 129 -3.70 -3.28 4.98
CA PHE A 129 -4.86 -2.68 5.66
C PHE A 129 -4.45 -1.78 6.83
N TYR A 130 -3.33 -2.07 7.50
CA TYR A 130 -2.84 -1.27 8.64
C TYR A 130 -2.26 0.10 8.24
N LEU A 131 -1.89 0.32 6.98
CA LEU A 131 -1.34 1.61 6.52
C LEU A 131 -2.39 2.59 5.97
N ASN A 132 -3.62 2.15 5.74
CA ASN A 132 -4.72 3.03 5.32
C ASN A 132 -5.56 3.55 6.51
N THR A 133 -5.27 3.15 7.75
CA THR A 133 -5.98 3.71 8.91
C THR A 133 -5.46 5.08 9.27
N ILE A 134 -6.38 6.01 9.51
CA ILE A 134 -6.04 7.31 10.05
C ILE A 134 -5.82 7.21 11.56
N LYS A 135 -4.95 8.04 12.10
CA LYS A 135 -4.71 8.12 13.54
C LYS A 135 -5.93 8.77 14.21
N CYS A 136 -6.59 8.03 15.09
CA CYS A 136 -7.74 8.53 15.85
C CYS A 136 -7.27 9.09 17.19
N ASP A 137 -7.03 10.39 17.26
CA ASP A 137 -6.64 11.09 18.50
C ASP A 137 -7.83 11.84 19.13
N SER A 138 -8.98 11.88 18.45
CA SER A 138 -10.19 12.64 18.81
C SER A 138 -11.46 11.82 18.54
N ASP A 139 -12.56 12.19 19.20
CA ASP A 139 -13.92 11.65 18.94
C ASP A 139 -14.57 12.28 17.69
N ASP A 140 -13.76 12.69 16.71
CA ASP A 140 -14.25 13.35 15.51
C ASP A 140 -15.13 12.39 14.68
N LEU A 141 -16.26 12.94 14.22
CA LEU A 141 -17.19 12.25 13.34
C LEU A 141 -16.76 12.46 11.89
N ILE A 142 -16.69 11.37 11.16
CA ILE A 142 -16.26 11.33 9.76
C ILE A 142 -17.47 11.03 8.90
N THR A 143 -17.63 11.79 7.81
CA THR A 143 -18.67 11.53 6.81
C THR A 143 -18.52 10.12 6.26
N CYS A 144 -19.59 9.33 6.34
CA CYS A 144 -19.58 7.96 5.87
C CYS A 144 -19.40 7.92 4.35
N PRO A 145 -18.37 7.24 3.82
CA PRO A 145 -18.12 7.21 2.38
C PRO A 145 -19.14 6.33 1.62
N VAL A 146 -19.86 5.44 2.32
CA VAL A 146 -20.84 4.53 1.70
C VAL A 146 -22.11 5.27 1.28
N CYS A 147 -22.65 6.12 2.17
CA CYS A 147 -23.85 6.92 1.91
C CYS A 147 -23.55 8.39 1.65
N LYS A 148 -22.27 8.78 1.63
CA LYS A 148 -21.80 10.16 1.38
C LYS A 148 -22.37 11.22 2.33
N GLY A 149 -22.77 10.82 3.54
CA GLY A 149 -23.38 11.71 4.52
C GLY A 149 -24.91 11.73 4.53
N ASP A 150 -25.56 11.10 3.55
CA ASP A 150 -27.02 11.17 3.41
C ASP A 150 -27.77 10.13 4.28
N ASP A 151 -27.03 9.23 4.93
CA ASP A 151 -27.55 8.05 5.65
C ASP A 151 -28.41 7.10 4.79
N VAL A 152 -28.52 7.37 3.50
CA VAL A 152 -29.29 6.61 2.52
C VAL A 152 -28.42 6.42 1.28
N ILE A 153 -28.40 5.19 0.78
CA ILE A 153 -27.73 4.81 -0.46
C ILE A 153 -28.76 4.87 -1.58
N THR A 154 -28.53 5.77 -2.52
CA THR A 154 -29.35 5.92 -3.73
C THR A 154 -28.75 5.14 -4.88
N THR A 155 -29.50 4.17 -5.41
CA THR A 155 -29.09 3.37 -6.58
C THR A 155 -30.15 3.44 -7.66
N LYS A 156 -29.77 3.27 -8.94
CA LYS A 156 -30.73 3.16 -10.05
C LYS A 156 -30.83 1.72 -10.50
N ASN A 157 -32.06 1.22 -10.68
CA ASN A 157 -32.27 -0.12 -11.21
C ASN A 157 -32.16 -0.16 -12.75
N ARG A 158 -32.36 -1.33 -13.35
CA ARG A 158 -32.28 -1.53 -14.82
C ARG A 158 -33.34 -0.77 -15.62
N PHE A 159 -34.39 -0.29 -14.95
CA PHE A 159 -35.46 0.52 -15.53
C PHE A 159 -35.28 2.02 -15.29
N GLY A 160 -34.17 2.43 -14.67
CA GLY A 160 -33.87 3.82 -14.36
C GLY A 160 -34.58 4.36 -13.10
N GLU A 161 -35.32 3.52 -12.40
CA GLU A 161 -36.00 3.90 -11.16
C GLU A 161 -34.98 4.05 -10.02
N THR A 162 -35.20 5.06 -9.18
CA THR A 162 -34.32 5.36 -8.05
C THR A 162 -34.76 4.56 -6.83
N LEU A 163 -33.87 3.72 -6.32
CA LEU A 163 -34.03 2.92 -5.11
C LEU A 163 -33.27 3.57 -3.96
N TYR A 164 -33.93 3.69 -2.82
CA TYR A 164 -33.38 4.20 -1.58
C TYR A 164 -33.21 3.05 -0.60
N LYS A 165 -32.01 2.91 -0.04
CA LYS A 165 -31.74 1.95 1.03
C LYS A 165 -31.04 2.66 2.17
N THR A 166 -31.50 2.49 3.39
CA THR A 166 -30.80 3.02 4.57
C THR A 166 -29.36 2.49 4.61
N CYS A 167 -28.41 3.36 4.94
CA CYS A 167 -27.02 2.95 5.09
C CYS A 167 -26.92 1.92 6.23
N PRO A 168 -26.32 0.75 5.99
CA PRO A 168 -26.19 -0.26 7.03
C PRO A 168 -25.08 0.06 8.04
N TYR A 169 -24.18 1.01 7.75
CA TYR A 169 -22.97 1.24 8.52
C TYR A 169 -22.96 2.54 9.33
N SER A 170 -23.59 3.60 8.82
CA SER A 170 -23.62 4.92 9.47
C SER A 170 -24.83 5.12 10.35
N HIS A 171 -24.74 6.14 11.21
CA HIS A 171 -25.90 6.76 11.84
C HIS A 171 -25.90 8.24 11.46
N ASN A 172 -26.99 8.75 10.88
CA ASN A 172 -27.05 10.12 10.35
C ASN A 172 -25.92 10.44 9.37
N GLY A 173 -25.47 9.44 8.60
CA GLY A 173 -24.46 9.62 7.56
C GLY A 173 -23.03 9.77 8.06
N VAL A 174 -22.77 9.56 9.35
CA VAL A 174 -21.42 9.66 9.93
C VAL A 174 -20.96 8.36 10.59
N LEU A 175 -19.65 8.24 10.74
CA LEU A 175 -18.92 7.18 11.44
C LEU A 175 -17.99 7.80 12.46
N THR A 176 -17.72 7.12 13.57
CA THR A 176 -16.56 7.49 14.39
C THR A 176 -15.26 7.21 13.64
N CYS A 177 -14.15 7.84 14.03
CA CYS A 177 -12.83 7.53 13.45
C CYS A 177 -12.49 6.03 13.51
N VAL A 178 -12.84 5.35 14.61
CA VAL A 178 -12.64 3.90 14.77
C VAL A 178 -13.51 3.11 13.80
N GLU A 179 -14.79 3.48 13.66
CA GLU A 179 -15.70 2.82 12.72
C GLU A 179 -15.29 3.03 11.27
N PHE A 180 -14.79 4.23 10.93
CA PHE A 180 -14.22 4.51 9.61
C PHE A 180 -13.04 3.60 9.31
N ASN A 181 -12.10 3.46 10.26
CA ASN A 181 -10.97 2.54 10.13
C ASN A 181 -11.44 1.08 9.97
N LEU A 182 -12.41 0.63 10.75
CA LEU A 182 -13.00 -0.71 10.59
C LEU A 182 -13.69 -0.88 9.24
N LEU A 183 -14.33 0.16 8.71
CA LEU A 183 -15.02 0.12 7.43
C LEU A 183 -14.02 -0.06 6.28
N ILE A 184 -12.96 0.75 6.23
CA ILE A 184 -11.93 0.65 5.18
C ILE A 184 -11.09 -0.62 5.29
N GLN A 185 -11.07 -1.24 6.46
CA GLN A 185 -10.48 -2.56 6.68
C GLN A 185 -11.43 -3.72 6.33
N GLY A 186 -12.68 -3.45 5.96
CA GLY A 186 -13.70 -4.47 5.68
C GLY A 186 -14.22 -5.21 6.92
N ASN A 187 -13.92 -4.71 8.12
CA ASN A 187 -14.24 -5.34 9.39
C ASN A 187 -15.48 -4.74 10.08
N LEU A 188 -15.99 -3.59 9.61
CA LEU A 188 -17.17 -2.95 10.19
C LEU A 188 -18.43 -3.77 9.90
N LYS A 189 -19.14 -4.16 10.97
CA LYS A 189 -20.41 -4.89 10.85
C LYS A 189 -21.58 -3.93 10.63
N PRO A 190 -22.59 -4.33 9.83
CA PRO A 190 -23.85 -3.58 9.72
C PRO A 190 -24.51 -3.38 11.09
N LYS A 191 -24.96 -2.15 11.36
CA LYS A 191 -25.69 -1.78 12.57
C LYS A 191 -27.17 -2.16 12.49
N ASN A 192 -27.74 -2.06 11.30
CA ASN A 192 -29.14 -2.40 11.03
C ASN A 192 -29.18 -3.72 10.24
N LYS A 193 -29.73 -4.78 10.85
CA LYS A 193 -30.15 -6.01 10.16
C LYS A 193 -31.63 -5.96 9.87
#